data_AF-A0A0Q5ZW28-F1
#
_entry.id   AF-A0A0Q5ZW28-F1
#
_cell.length_a   1.000
_cell.length_b   1.000
_cell.length_c   1.000
_cell.angle_alpha   90.00
_cell.angle_beta   90.00
_cell.angle_gamma   90.00
#
_symmetry.space_group_name_H-M   'P 1'
#
loop_
_entity.id
_entity.type
_entity.pdbx_description
1 polymer ?
#
loop_
_entity_poly.entity_id
_entity_poly.type
_entity_poly.pdbx_seq_one_letter_code
_entity_poly.pdbx_strand_id
1 'polypeptide(L)'
;MFTVAQIEEAHSKLKSGADFPKYIHEIKGFGVKNFITWVKDSHTDYFGKNDFQTKSQPKYDDLEINETVNADHFKKQLKIHQKGGTDYMQFCRDCAENGVEKWIVDLDQFTCIYFDKAGNEVLTEEIPH
;
A
#
# COMPACT_ATOMS: atom_id res chain seq x y z
N MET A 1 9.04 19.46 4.54
CA MET A 1 8.17 18.82 3.54
C MET A 1 8.97 17.70 2.91
N PHE A 2 8.36 16.55 2.68
CA PHE A 2 9.02 15.39 2.07
C PHE A 2 8.80 15.37 0.55
N THR A 3 9.61 14.61 -0.18
CA THR A 3 9.46 14.41 -1.62
C THR A 3 9.14 12.96 -1.95
N VAL A 4 8.53 12.73 -3.13
CA VAL A 4 8.31 11.38 -3.65
C VAL A 4 9.63 10.63 -3.81
N ALA A 5 10.69 11.30 -4.29
CA ALA A 5 12.01 10.69 -4.46
C ALA A 5 12.58 10.15 -3.14
N GLN A 6 12.40 10.87 -2.01
CA GLN A 6 12.83 10.37 -0.69
C GLN A 6 12.06 9.11 -0.27
N ILE A 7 10.76 9.08 -0.56
CA ILE A 7 9.91 7.93 -0.24
C ILE A 7 10.26 6.73 -1.13
N GLU A 8 10.50 6.95 -2.41
CA GLU A 8 10.94 5.91 -3.35
C GLU A 8 12.32 5.36 -2.98
N GLU A 9 13.24 6.21 -2.54
CA GLU A 9 14.54 5.78 -2.00
C GLU A 9 14.36 4.89 -0.76
N ALA A 10 13.50 5.27 0.19
CA ALA A 10 13.17 4.42 1.34
C ALA A 10 12.51 3.10 0.90
N HIS A 11 11.58 3.15 -0.05
CA HIS A 11 10.91 1.97 -0.61
C HIS A 11 11.88 1.03 -1.34
N SER A 12 12.96 1.54 -1.93
CA SER A 12 13.97 0.70 -2.60
C SER A 12 14.77 -0.19 -1.65
N LYS A 13 14.74 0.09 -0.33
CA LYS A 13 15.46 -0.66 0.71
C LYS A 13 14.70 -1.93 1.14
N LEU A 14 13.42 -2.05 0.81
CA LEU A 14 12.58 -3.19 1.16
C LEU A 14 13.00 -4.41 0.33
N LYS A 15 13.27 -5.52 1.00
CA LYS A 15 13.56 -6.80 0.35
C LYS A 15 12.37 -7.73 0.35
N SER A 16 11.49 -7.59 1.34
CA SER A 16 10.27 -8.38 1.51
C SER A 16 9.27 -7.65 2.40
N GLY A 17 8.06 -8.19 2.54
CA GLY A 17 7.05 -7.63 3.45
C GLY A 17 7.50 -7.56 4.92
N ALA A 18 8.46 -8.38 5.35
CA ALA A 18 9.02 -8.29 6.70
C ALA A 18 9.79 -6.98 6.99
N ASP A 19 10.22 -6.26 5.95
CA ASP A 19 10.88 -4.96 6.10
C ASP A 19 9.88 -3.78 6.08
N PHE A 20 8.60 -4.04 5.81
CA PHE A 20 7.58 -3.00 5.72
C PHE A 20 7.45 -2.15 6.99
N PRO A 21 7.47 -2.70 8.23
CA PRO A 21 7.52 -1.89 9.45
C PRO A 21 8.66 -0.86 9.49
N LYS A 22 9.87 -1.23 9.03
CA LYS A 22 11.03 -0.33 9.04
C LYS A 22 10.85 0.82 8.05
N TYR A 23 10.32 0.52 6.87
CA TYR A 23 9.96 1.51 5.87
C TYR A 23 8.96 2.53 6.42
N ILE A 24 7.90 2.04 7.07
CA ILE A 24 6.88 2.90 7.69
C ILE A 24 7.48 3.84 8.73
N HIS A 25 8.39 3.35 9.58
CA HIS A 25 9.12 4.20 10.52
C HIS A 25 9.98 5.26 9.83
N GLU A 26 10.69 4.89 8.77
CA GLU A 26 11.55 5.80 8.02
C GLU A 26 10.76 6.95 7.40
N ILE A 27 9.69 6.66 6.66
CA ILE A 27 8.89 7.70 5.99
C ILE A 27 8.04 8.52 6.97
N LYS A 28 7.67 7.95 8.12
CA LYS A 28 7.09 8.73 9.24
C LYS A 28 8.09 9.79 9.73
N GLY A 29 9.38 9.44 9.79
CA GLY A 29 10.47 10.37 10.10
C GLY A 29 10.59 11.54 9.11
N PHE A 30 10.23 11.34 7.84
CA PHE A 30 10.15 12.43 6.84
C PHE A 30 8.93 13.34 7.03
N GLY A 31 7.97 12.93 7.85
CA GLY A 31 6.74 13.66 8.16
C GLY A 31 5.51 13.19 7.40
N VAL A 32 5.55 12.01 6.79
CA VAL A 32 4.36 11.35 6.22
C VAL A 32 3.44 10.91 7.35
N LYS A 33 2.14 11.22 7.24
CA LYS A 33 1.10 10.83 8.21
C LYS A 33 0.28 9.66 7.74
N ASN A 34 -0.12 9.67 6.48
CA ASN A 34 -0.80 8.57 5.84
C ASN A 34 -0.52 8.60 4.34
N PHE A 35 -0.83 7.49 3.67
CA PHE A 35 -0.84 7.44 2.21
C PHE A 35 -1.91 6.50 1.70
N ILE A 36 -2.36 6.75 0.47
CA ILE A 36 -3.31 5.94 -0.26
C ILE A 36 -2.63 5.46 -1.53
N THR A 37 -2.55 4.15 -1.72
CA THR A 37 -2.05 3.57 -2.97
C THR A 37 -3.19 2.91 -3.73
N TRP A 38 -3.29 3.23 -5.02
CA TRP A 38 -4.33 2.70 -5.90
C TRP A 38 -3.80 1.49 -6.65
N VAL A 39 -4.52 0.36 -6.55
CA VAL A 39 -4.13 -0.91 -7.20
C VAL A 39 -4.13 -0.78 -8.72
N LYS A 40 -4.95 0.14 -9.25
CA LYS A 40 -5.10 0.38 -10.69
C LYS A 40 -3.75 0.55 -11.41
N ASP A 41 -2.83 1.33 -10.87
CA ASP A 41 -1.56 1.67 -11.53
C ASP A 41 -0.39 1.87 -10.52
N SER A 42 -0.63 1.58 -9.24
CA SER A 42 0.25 1.81 -8.09
C SER A 42 0.66 3.27 -7.85
N HIS A 43 -0.04 4.27 -8.41
CA HIS A 43 0.18 5.64 -7.93
C HIS A 43 -0.21 5.75 -6.45
N THR A 44 0.53 6.57 -5.72
CA THR A 44 0.35 6.77 -4.28
C THR A 44 0.22 8.25 -3.97
N ASP A 45 -0.86 8.60 -3.29
CA ASP A 45 -1.07 9.91 -2.69
C ASP A 45 -0.54 9.90 -1.25
N TYR A 46 0.38 10.81 -0.94
CA TYR A 46 1.01 10.94 0.37
C TYR A 46 0.55 12.21 1.07
N PHE A 47 0.25 12.11 2.36
CA PHE A 47 -0.29 13.19 3.17
C PHE A 47 0.61 13.50 4.36
N GLY A 48 0.84 14.79 4.62
CA GLY A 48 1.72 15.29 5.67
C GLY A 48 1.03 16.27 6.62
N LYS A 49 1.83 17.01 7.40
CA LYS A 49 1.34 18.10 8.26
C LYS A 49 0.92 19.33 7.44
N ASN A 50 0.03 20.16 8.00
CA ASN A 50 -0.43 21.43 7.43
C ASN A 50 -0.98 21.27 5.99
N ASP A 51 -1.79 20.24 5.78
CA ASP A 51 -2.43 19.90 4.49
C ASP A 51 -1.44 19.68 3.33
N PHE A 52 -0.17 19.40 3.64
CA PHE A 52 0.82 19.04 2.64
C PHE A 52 0.46 17.70 1.99
N GLN A 53 0.48 17.66 0.66
CA GLN A 53 0.26 16.45 -0.12
C GLN A 53 1.19 16.39 -1.33
N THR A 54 1.55 15.19 -1.74
CA THR A 54 2.27 14.93 -2.99
C THR A 54 1.91 13.54 -3.50
N LYS A 55 2.17 13.24 -4.78
CA LYS A 55 1.80 11.96 -5.37
C LYS A 55 2.88 11.40 -6.28
N SER A 56 3.04 10.08 -6.26
CA SER A 56 3.91 9.39 -7.22
C SER A 56 3.31 9.36 -8.62
N GLN A 57 4.13 9.02 -9.59
CA GLN A 57 3.63 8.63 -10.91
C GLN A 57 3.05 7.21 -10.86
N PRO A 58 2.18 6.84 -11.82
CA PRO A 58 1.85 5.46 -12.13
C PRO A 58 3.11 4.62 -12.36
N LYS A 59 3.11 3.35 -11.91
CA LYS A 59 4.26 2.44 -12.08
C LYS A 59 4.07 1.43 -13.22
N TYR A 60 2.83 1.20 -13.65
CA TYR A 60 2.46 0.24 -14.69
C TYR A 60 1.16 0.65 -15.38
N ASP A 61 0.81 -0.03 -16.48
CA ASP A 61 -0.46 0.16 -17.17
C ASP A 61 -1.65 -0.27 -16.31
N ASP A 62 -2.79 0.38 -16.50
CA ASP A 62 -4.02 0.16 -15.74
C ASP A 62 -4.40 -1.33 -15.61
N LEU A 63 -4.44 -1.82 -14.37
CA LEU A 63 -5.02 -3.10 -13.98
C LEU A 63 -6.54 -2.99 -13.88
N GLU A 64 -7.24 -3.99 -14.40
CA GLU A 64 -8.68 -4.14 -14.21
C GLU A 64 -8.97 -4.74 -12.82
N ILE A 65 -9.66 -3.98 -11.98
CA ILE A 65 -10.06 -4.44 -10.64
C ILE A 65 -11.38 -5.21 -10.75
N ASN A 66 -11.41 -6.44 -10.23
CA ASN A 66 -12.59 -7.26 -10.20
C ASN A 66 -13.74 -6.58 -9.42
N GLU A 67 -14.96 -6.66 -9.92
CA GLU A 67 -16.15 -6.11 -9.25
C GLU A 67 -16.53 -6.91 -7.99
N THR A 68 -16.19 -8.20 -7.95
CA THR A 68 -16.51 -9.07 -6.82
C THR A 68 -15.31 -9.26 -5.91
N VAL A 69 -15.48 -8.95 -4.62
CA VAL A 69 -14.44 -9.14 -3.60
C VAL A 69 -14.33 -10.61 -3.21
N ASN A 70 -13.11 -11.14 -3.22
CA ASN A 70 -12.79 -12.45 -2.64
C ASN A 70 -11.80 -12.29 -1.47
N ALA A 71 -12.33 -11.84 -0.33
CA ALA A 71 -11.53 -11.49 0.85
C ALA A 71 -10.70 -12.67 1.39
N ASP A 72 -11.24 -13.89 1.35
CA ASP A 72 -10.54 -15.07 1.85
C ASP A 72 -9.35 -15.47 0.97
N HIS A 73 -9.49 -15.34 -0.35
CA HIS A 73 -8.38 -15.58 -1.26
C HIS A 73 -7.35 -14.46 -1.20
N PHE A 74 -7.79 -13.19 -1.15
CA PHE A 74 -6.91 -12.05 -0.92
C PHE A 74 -6.03 -12.23 0.33
N LYS A 75 -6.62 -12.56 1.49
CA LYS A 75 -5.88 -12.80 2.75
C LYS A 75 -4.82 -13.89 2.63
N LYS A 76 -5.05 -14.92 1.80
CA LYS A 76 -4.06 -15.97 1.54
C LYS A 76 -2.90 -15.44 0.70
N GLN A 77 -3.18 -14.72 -0.37
CA GLN A 77 -2.15 -14.15 -1.25
C GLN A 77 -1.31 -13.08 -0.52
N LEU A 78 -1.94 -12.22 0.26
CA LEU A 78 -1.23 -11.24 1.09
C LEU A 78 -0.24 -11.90 2.06
N LYS A 79 -0.62 -12.99 2.71
CA LYS A 79 0.30 -13.75 3.59
C LYS A 79 1.47 -14.38 2.84
N ILE A 80 1.27 -14.78 1.58
CA ILE A 80 2.35 -15.28 0.71
C ILE A 80 3.30 -14.12 0.38
N HIS A 81 2.76 -12.97 -0.02
CA HIS A 81 3.54 -11.76 -0.31
C HIS A 81 4.37 -11.29 0.90
N GLN A 82 3.75 -11.20 2.07
CA GLN A 82 4.42 -10.79 3.31
C GLN A 82 5.62 -11.69 3.67
N LYS A 83 5.57 -12.98 3.29
CA LYS A 83 6.66 -13.95 3.46
C LYS A 83 7.69 -13.95 2.33
N GLY A 84 7.56 -13.03 1.37
CA GLY A 84 8.45 -12.93 0.21
C GLY A 84 8.18 -13.94 -0.91
N GLY A 85 6.98 -14.54 -0.94
CA GLY A 85 6.60 -15.52 -1.97
C GLY A 85 6.19 -14.90 -3.31
N THR A 86 5.91 -13.60 -3.35
CA THR A 86 5.56 -12.86 -4.57
C THR A 86 6.27 -11.51 -4.58
N ASP A 87 6.53 -10.97 -5.77
CA ASP A 87 7.00 -9.59 -5.93
C ASP A 87 5.85 -8.58 -5.81
N TYR A 88 6.19 -7.29 -5.84
CA TYR A 88 5.21 -6.21 -5.67
C TYR A 88 4.19 -6.12 -6.82
N MET A 89 4.59 -6.41 -8.06
CA MET A 89 3.68 -6.38 -9.20
C MET A 89 2.66 -7.52 -9.10
N GLN A 90 3.11 -8.72 -8.74
CA GLN A 90 2.23 -9.85 -8.50
C GLN A 90 1.27 -9.59 -7.35
N PHE A 91 1.74 -8.98 -6.25
CA PHE A 91 0.85 -8.54 -5.17
C PHE A 91 -0.25 -7.58 -5.64
N CYS A 92 0.08 -6.61 -6.50
CA CYS A 92 -0.93 -5.71 -7.07
C CYS A 92 -1.95 -6.44 -7.96
N ARG A 93 -1.50 -7.42 -8.76
CA ARG A 93 -2.41 -8.28 -9.54
C ARG A 93 -3.31 -9.10 -8.63
N ASP A 94 -2.76 -9.70 -7.58
CA ASP A 94 -3.53 -10.45 -6.59
C ASP A 94 -4.58 -9.54 -5.91
N CYS A 95 -4.26 -8.27 -5.65
CA CYS A 95 -5.24 -7.30 -5.17
C CYS A 95 -6.37 -7.09 -6.19
N ALA A 96 -6.01 -6.80 -7.45
CA ALA A 96 -6.96 -6.51 -8.52
C ALA A 96 -7.91 -7.69 -8.78
N GLU A 97 -7.37 -8.91 -8.90
CA GLU A 97 -8.12 -10.15 -9.13
C GLU A 97 -9.13 -10.46 -8.02
N ASN A 98 -8.83 -10.03 -6.79
CA ASN A 98 -9.66 -10.27 -5.61
C ASN A 98 -10.52 -9.06 -5.20
N GLY A 99 -10.61 -8.04 -6.07
CA GLY A 99 -11.51 -6.90 -5.92
C GLY A 99 -11.05 -5.82 -4.93
N VAL A 100 -9.76 -5.76 -4.62
CA VAL A 100 -9.17 -4.66 -3.84
C VAL A 100 -8.87 -3.50 -4.79
N GLU A 101 -9.42 -2.33 -4.52
CA GLU A 101 -9.24 -1.09 -5.29
C GLU A 101 -7.98 -0.33 -4.85
N LYS A 102 -7.78 -0.25 -3.54
CA LYS A 102 -6.74 0.56 -2.92
C LYS A 102 -6.44 0.08 -1.51
N TRP A 103 -5.34 0.57 -0.97
CA TRP A 103 -5.08 0.48 0.45
C TRP A 103 -4.65 1.82 1.04
N ILE A 104 -4.99 2.02 2.31
CA ILE A 104 -4.67 3.21 3.09
C ILE A 104 -3.77 2.77 4.22
N VAL A 105 -2.64 3.44 4.38
CA VAL A 105 -1.75 3.25 5.51
C VAL A 105 -1.77 4.48 6.38
N ASP A 106 -2.16 4.32 7.65
CA ASP A 106 -2.07 5.37 8.66
C ASP A 106 -0.81 5.13 9.49
N LEU A 107 0.15 6.05 9.42
CA LEU A 107 1.44 5.93 10.09
C LEU A 107 1.37 6.40 11.54
N ASP A 108 0.32 7.14 11.93
CA ASP A 108 0.07 7.50 13.33
C ASP A 108 -0.58 6.34 14.09
N GLN A 109 -1.51 5.63 13.44
CA GLN A 109 -2.19 4.45 13.99
C GLN A 109 -1.46 3.12 13.72
N PHE A 110 -0.45 3.13 12.82
CA PHE A 110 0.24 1.92 12.35
C PHE A 110 -0.73 0.86 11.80
N THR A 111 -1.62 1.28 10.91
CA THR A 111 -2.59 0.38 10.26
C THR A 111 -2.44 0.39 8.75
N CYS A 112 -2.73 -0.74 8.12
CA CYS A 112 -2.92 -0.87 6.67
C CYS A 112 -4.32 -1.43 6.41
N ILE A 113 -5.16 -0.68 5.71
CA ILE A 113 -6.55 -1.04 5.44
C ILE A 113 -6.77 -1.14 3.94
N TYR A 114 -7.30 -2.27 3.50
CA TYR A 114 -7.60 -2.59 2.11
C TYR A 114 -9.08 -2.35 1.82
N PHE A 115 -9.40 -1.68 0.71
CA PHE A 115 -10.77 -1.30 0.35
C PHE A 115 -11.18 -1.84 -1.01
N ASP A 116 -12.47 -2.14 -1.16
CA ASP A 116 -13.09 -2.45 -2.46
C ASP A 116 -13.56 -1.18 -3.18
N LYS A 117 -14.11 -1.34 -4.40
CA LYS A 117 -14.66 -0.25 -5.23
C LYS A 117 -15.86 0.47 -4.60
N ALA A 118 -16.58 -0.18 -3.69
CA ALA A 118 -17.71 0.42 -2.97
C ALA A 118 -17.24 1.18 -1.71
N GLY A 119 -15.95 1.13 -1.39
CA GLY A 119 -15.38 1.75 -0.20
C GLY A 119 -15.54 0.93 1.07
N ASN A 120 -15.89 -0.36 0.97
CA ASN A 120 -15.95 -1.24 2.13
C ASN A 120 -14.54 -1.74 2.50
N GLU A 121 -14.30 -1.90 3.79
CA GLU A 121 -13.07 -2.53 4.29
C GLU A 121 -13.09 -4.03 3.96
N VAL A 122 -12.06 -4.48 3.24
CA VAL A 122 -11.83 -5.89 2.91
C VAL A 122 -11.00 -6.56 4.00
N LEU A 123 -10.00 -5.84 4.52
CA LEU A 123 -9.07 -6.29 5.55
C LEU A 123 -8.39 -5.08 6.21
N THR A 124 -8.23 -5.16 7.53
CA THR A 124 -7.40 -4.25 8.32
C THR A 124 -6.27 -5.05 8.96
N GLU A 125 -5.04 -4.58 8.80
CA GLU A 125 -3.85 -5.13 9.45
C GLU A 125 -3.20 -4.09 10.35
N GLU A 126 -2.73 -4.54 11.51
CA GLU A 126 -1.81 -3.78 12.35
C GLU A 126 -0.39 -3.98 11.84
N ILE A 127 0.35 -2.88 11.70
CA ILE A 127 1.75 -2.86 11.34
C ILE A 127 2.55 -2.98 12.65
N PRO A 128 3.41 -4.02 12.79
CA PRO A 128 4.29 -4.13 13.95
C PRO A 128 5.13 -2.86 14.13
N HIS A 129 5.29 -2.39 15.37
CA HIS A 129 6.04 -1.18 15.70
C HIS A 129 7.03 -1.39 16.83
#